data_AF-A0AAV3F3D5-F1
#
_entry.id   AF-A0AAV3F3D5-F1
#
_cell.length_a   1.000
_cell.length_b   1.000
_cell.length_c   1.000
_cell.angle_alpha   90.00
_cell.angle_beta   90.00
_cell.angle_gamma   90.00
#
_symmetry.space_group_name_H-M   'P 1'
#
loop_
_entity.id
_entity.type
_entity.pdbx_description
1 polymer ?
#
loop_
_entity_poly.entity_id
_entity_poly.type
_entity_poly.pdbx_seq_one_letter_code
_entity_poly.pdbx_strand_id
1 'polypeptide(L)'
;MINYLKLFLKRKNNKEIDNTSLDFLTLQNCDNAVFILDNHLISKNKIPYYNCNQNIDDIDVLYFTCINNKPLLFIAGKHNSHIPTSSVNFLPTFLHLAEKLGFNPVLLTIFEETFSCDRNMFVWARKNPSNCKVLEQGTYADTILEGYELQNQTKTFVSWETPYEDVIALDEVLVTQPSNEDDLIKYTFKVPVRIGNLVLNDFSFYDCHRKNIPVSNYFSYCEYKQAINKPYAFLKNALLENKSLTNASIDTEEDKTVIFSTKVKTEQLEFYFSNAYPVELDAANNKVFFLITNLKEYLNTVIYPEYILKLSIVNCTTLSGDITLDIQTYKETAHIYRVPTFIQEISQNKPFIWIDDNNDEIGFSDDRYAHIIPLAEVKYMCIETIEHSDGSINSKLSIRPNGSNMEIINIFTSKSVDLSKFKEQIKRDIPVPIQCPLDDYL
;
A
#
# COMPACT_ATOMS: atom_id res chain seq x y z
N MET A 1 43.58 -9.34 17.74
CA MET A 1 42.53 -10.12 17.04
C MET A 1 42.32 -11.54 17.61
N ILE A 2 42.72 -11.84 18.87
CA ILE A 2 42.44 -13.14 19.56
C ILE A 2 41.94 -12.93 21.03
N ASN A 3 41.72 -11.69 21.49
CA ASN A 3 41.30 -11.42 22.88
C ASN A 3 39.82 -11.03 23.07
N TYR A 4 39.00 -10.97 22.02
CA TYR A 4 37.55 -10.73 22.14
C TYR A 4 36.68 -12.01 22.06
N LEU A 5 37.27 -13.17 21.76
CA LEU A 5 36.56 -14.45 21.65
C LEU A 5 36.37 -15.21 22.98
N LYS A 6 36.97 -14.74 24.09
CA LYS A 6 36.89 -15.44 25.38
C LYS A 6 35.77 -14.97 26.33
N LEU A 7 35.07 -13.89 25.99
CA LEU A 7 33.93 -13.41 26.81
C LEU A 7 32.58 -14.03 26.43
N PHE A 8 32.46 -14.64 25.24
CA PHE A 8 31.25 -15.38 24.81
C PHE A 8 31.35 -16.91 24.94
N LEU A 9 32.56 -17.44 25.18
CA LEU A 9 32.78 -18.86 25.48
C LEU A 9 32.95 -19.09 27.00
N LYS A 10 32.05 -18.55 27.81
CA LYS A 10 31.77 -19.21 29.10
C LYS A 10 30.99 -20.46 28.74
N ARG A 11 31.61 -21.63 28.94
CA ARG A 11 30.97 -22.95 28.86
C ARG A 11 29.50 -22.80 29.28
N LYS A 12 28.57 -22.96 28.34
CA LYS A 12 27.23 -23.42 28.68
C LYS A 12 27.50 -24.72 29.44
N ASN A 13 27.39 -24.67 30.77
CA ASN A 13 27.04 -25.87 31.51
C ASN A 13 25.90 -26.52 30.73
N ASN A 14 25.96 -27.84 30.56
CA ASN A 14 24.85 -28.65 30.06
C ASN A 14 23.58 -28.28 30.85
N LYS A 15 22.87 -27.25 30.41
CA LYS A 15 21.44 -27.20 30.55
C LYS A 15 20.99 -28.21 29.53
N GLU A 16 20.50 -29.34 30.02
CA GLU A 16 19.49 -30.08 29.28
C GLU A 16 18.59 -29.05 28.62
N ILE A 17 18.60 -29.02 27.29
CA ILE A 17 17.59 -28.30 26.54
C ILE A 17 16.33 -29.07 26.89
N ASP A 18 15.58 -28.52 27.83
CA ASP A 18 14.32 -29.09 28.26
C ASP A 18 13.38 -29.01 27.06
N ASN A 19 13.30 -30.12 26.32
CA ASN A 19 12.42 -30.27 25.16
C ASN A 19 10.94 -30.40 25.60
N THR A 20 10.65 -30.26 26.90
CA THR A 20 9.29 -30.28 27.38
C THR A 20 8.60 -28.96 27.04
N SER A 21 7.52 -29.06 26.26
CA SER A 21 6.57 -27.96 26.09
C SER A 21 6.09 -27.53 27.47
N LEU A 22 6.17 -26.24 27.78
CA LEU A 22 5.47 -25.67 28.94
C LEU A 22 3.96 -25.91 28.77
N ASP A 23 3.26 -26.07 29.88
CA ASP A 23 1.80 -26.17 29.85
C ASP A 23 1.15 -24.86 29.37
N PHE A 24 -0.05 -24.99 28.82
CA PHE A 24 -0.76 -23.86 28.20
C PHE A 24 -1.04 -22.70 29.15
N LEU A 25 -1.39 -22.99 30.42
CA LEU A 25 -1.67 -21.97 31.42
C LEU A 25 -0.42 -21.17 31.78
N THR A 26 0.74 -21.83 31.83
CA THR A 26 2.03 -21.17 32.05
C THR A 26 2.41 -20.27 30.86
N LEU A 27 2.18 -20.73 29.63
CA LEU A 27 2.45 -19.93 28.42
C LEU A 27 1.52 -18.73 28.27
N GLN A 28 0.25 -18.88 28.65
CA GLN A 28 -0.74 -17.80 28.57
C GLN A 28 -0.37 -16.60 29.46
N ASN A 29 0.32 -16.86 30.57
CA ASN A 29 0.72 -15.89 31.58
C ASN A 29 2.13 -15.32 31.38
N CYS A 30 2.82 -15.72 30.30
CA CYS A 30 4.17 -15.26 30.00
C CYS A 30 4.16 -14.05 29.04
N ASP A 31 4.89 -13.00 29.42
CA ASP A 31 4.98 -11.72 28.68
C ASP A 31 5.76 -11.80 27.35
N ASN A 32 6.48 -12.89 27.09
CA ASN A 32 7.25 -13.13 25.87
C ASN A 32 7.22 -14.63 25.53
N ALA A 33 6.10 -15.11 25.01
CA ALA A 33 5.90 -16.52 24.68
C ALA A 33 5.32 -16.70 23.30
N VAL A 34 5.68 -17.81 22.67
CA VAL A 34 5.10 -18.27 21.40
C VAL A 34 4.58 -19.69 21.57
N PHE A 35 3.41 -19.96 21.01
CA PHE A 35 2.75 -21.26 21.11
C PHE A 35 1.73 -21.42 19.98
N ILE A 36 1.24 -22.65 19.83
CA ILE A 36 0.18 -22.98 18.88
C ILE A 36 -1.07 -23.37 19.65
N LEU A 37 -2.20 -22.75 19.32
CA LEU A 37 -3.51 -23.05 19.88
C LEU A 37 -4.52 -23.10 18.74
N ASP A 38 -5.30 -24.17 18.62
CA ASP A 38 -6.37 -24.30 17.62
C ASP A 38 -5.93 -23.91 16.20
N ASN A 39 -4.79 -24.44 15.76
CA ASN A 39 -4.17 -24.15 14.46
C ASN A 39 -3.65 -22.71 14.27
N HIS A 40 -3.66 -21.89 15.32
CA HIS A 40 -3.11 -20.54 15.27
C HIS A 40 -1.74 -20.50 15.92
N LEU A 41 -0.78 -19.92 15.20
CA LEU A 41 0.49 -19.49 15.75
C LEU A 41 0.27 -18.17 16.49
N ILE A 42 0.49 -18.20 17.80
CA ILE A 42 0.27 -17.07 18.68
C ILE A 42 1.60 -16.66 19.31
N SER A 43 1.98 -15.40 19.14
CA SER A 43 3.10 -14.76 19.84
C SER A 43 2.56 -13.63 20.70
N LYS A 44 2.94 -13.63 21.98
CA LYS A 44 2.65 -12.58 22.94
C LYS A 44 3.94 -11.91 23.37
N ASN A 45 4.00 -10.60 23.22
CA ASN A 45 5.13 -9.78 23.62
C ASN A 45 4.66 -8.42 24.15
N LYS A 46 5.44 -7.83 25.06
CA LYS A 46 5.22 -6.43 25.50
C LYS A 46 5.30 -5.42 24.37
N ILE A 47 6.09 -5.72 23.34
CA ILE A 47 6.23 -4.87 22.16
C ILE A 47 5.24 -5.41 21.12
N PRO A 48 4.19 -4.64 20.76
CA PRO A 48 3.13 -5.10 19.85
C PRO A 48 3.63 -5.59 18.49
N TYR A 49 4.76 -5.04 18.02
CA TYR A 49 5.43 -5.46 16.79
C TYR A 49 5.79 -6.97 16.74
N TYR A 50 5.99 -7.62 17.89
CA TYR A 50 6.28 -9.06 17.96
C TYR A 50 5.05 -9.91 18.27
N ASN A 51 3.86 -9.31 18.35
CA ASN A 51 2.63 -10.06 18.51
C ASN A 51 2.25 -10.73 17.19
N CYS A 52 1.75 -11.96 17.30
CA CYS A 52 1.27 -12.72 16.16
C CYS A 52 0.01 -13.45 16.59
N ASN A 53 -0.98 -13.49 15.70
CA ASN A 53 -2.11 -14.39 15.78
C ASN A 53 -2.48 -14.76 14.34
N GLN A 54 -1.95 -15.87 13.87
CA GLN A 54 -2.08 -16.27 12.47
C GLN A 54 -2.44 -17.74 12.38
N ASN A 55 -3.50 -18.05 11.63
CA ASN A 55 -3.80 -19.43 11.27
C ASN A 55 -2.63 -19.98 10.43
N ILE A 56 -2.11 -21.14 10.81
CA ILE A 56 -0.98 -21.78 10.13
C ILE A 56 -1.33 -22.08 8.66
N ASP A 57 -2.59 -22.36 8.38
CA ASP A 57 -3.09 -22.60 7.02
C ASP A 57 -3.10 -21.34 6.15
N ASP A 58 -2.85 -20.16 6.71
CA ASP A 58 -2.70 -18.88 6.00
C ASP A 58 -1.23 -18.43 5.88
N ILE A 59 -0.25 -19.24 6.35
CA ILE A 59 1.17 -18.90 6.22
C ILE A 59 1.64 -19.11 4.78
N ASP A 60 2.20 -18.07 4.17
CA ASP A 60 2.74 -18.13 2.80
C ASP A 60 4.25 -18.39 2.79
N VAL A 61 5.01 -17.72 3.66
CA VAL A 61 6.48 -17.82 3.68
C VAL A 61 6.99 -17.72 5.11
N LEU A 62 8.04 -18.50 5.40
CA LEU A 62 8.84 -18.43 6.61
C LEU A 62 10.30 -18.19 6.23
N TYR A 63 10.94 -17.24 6.90
CA TYR A 63 12.39 -17.06 6.82
C TYR A 63 12.93 -16.44 8.11
N PHE A 64 14.20 -16.69 8.41
CA PHE A 64 14.88 -16.01 9.50
C PHE A 64 15.47 -14.70 9.04
N THR A 65 15.40 -13.68 9.90
CA THR A 65 15.95 -12.35 9.66
C THR A 65 16.55 -11.77 10.94
N CYS A 66 17.32 -10.69 10.80
CA CYS A 66 17.88 -9.96 11.92
C CYS A 66 17.50 -8.48 11.83
N ILE A 67 16.84 -7.97 12.87
CA ILE A 67 16.54 -6.53 13.00
C ILE A 67 17.22 -6.02 14.27
N ASN A 68 18.09 -5.02 14.14
CA ASN A 68 18.87 -4.48 15.26
C ASN A 68 19.63 -5.57 16.05
N ASN A 69 20.28 -6.49 15.34
CA ASN A 69 20.98 -7.66 15.89
C ASN A 69 20.11 -8.62 16.72
N LYS A 70 18.79 -8.58 16.53
CA LYS A 70 17.88 -9.55 17.14
C LYS A 70 17.46 -10.58 16.10
N PRO A 71 17.71 -11.88 16.34
CA PRO A 71 17.23 -12.95 15.47
C PRO A 71 15.71 -13.10 15.58
N LEU A 72 15.05 -13.11 14.43
CA LEU A 72 13.60 -13.18 14.30
C LEU A 72 13.22 -14.25 13.26
N LEU A 73 12.12 -14.95 13.50
CA LEU A 73 11.38 -15.67 12.47
C LEU A 73 10.36 -14.69 11.86
N PHE A 74 10.54 -14.37 10.58
CA PHE A 74 9.54 -13.67 9.78
C PHE A 74 8.49 -14.66 9.28
N ILE A 75 7.23 -14.26 9.36
CA ILE A 75 6.09 -15.02 8.88
C ILE A 75 5.30 -14.13 7.94
N ALA A 76 5.23 -14.53 6.67
CA ALA A 76 4.34 -13.94 5.68
C ALA A 76 3.02 -14.71 5.65
N GLY A 77 1.92 -13.99 5.42
CA GLY A 77 0.61 -14.57 5.12
C GLY A 77 -0.44 -13.47 5.18
N LYS A 78 -1.58 -13.73 5.84
CA LYS A 78 -2.63 -12.72 6.00
C LYS A 78 -2.14 -11.44 6.66
N HIS A 79 -1.29 -11.57 7.68
CA HIS A 79 -0.56 -10.46 8.30
C HIS A 79 0.91 -10.84 8.46
N ASN A 80 1.81 -9.91 8.17
CA ASN A 80 3.23 -10.14 8.34
C ASN A 80 3.61 -10.00 9.81
N SER A 81 4.27 -11.02 10.36
CA SER A 81 4.63 -11.07 11.78
C SER A 81 6.12 -11.36 11.97
N HIS A 82 6.68 -10.88 13.08
CA HIS A 82 8.06 -11.16 13.48
C HIS A 82 8.06 -11.80 14.87
N ILE A 83 8.64 -12.99 15.00
CA ILE A 83 8.73 -13.69 16.29
C ILE A 83 10.19 -13.79 16.72
N PRO A 84 10.59 -13.25 17.88
CA PRO A 84 11.93 -13.42 18.40
C PRO A 84 12.27 -14.90 18.65
N THR A 85 13.44 -15.35 18.20
CA THR A 85 13.88 -16.73 18.49
C THR A 85 14.16 -16.94 19.98
N SER A 86 14.30 -15.86 20.74
CA SER A 86 14.44 -15.84 22.20
C SER A 86 13.12 -15.91 22.97
N SER A 87 11.97 -15.95 22.29
CA SER A 87 10.67 -16.12 22.95
C SER A 87 10.59 -17.45 23.70
N VAL A 88 9.93 -17.42 24.86
CA VAL A 88 9.65 -18.63 25.62
C VAL A 88 8.86 -19.59 24.74
N ASN A 89 9.25 -20.86 24.72
CA ASN A 89 8.62 -21.92 23.92
C ASN A 89 8.79 -21.77 22.40
N PHE A 90 9.79 -21.00 21.94
CA PHE A 90 10.13 -20.89 20.52
C PHE A 90 10.54 -22.23 19.89
N LEU A 91 11.51 -22.95 20.47
CA LEU A 91 12.01 -24.21 19.90
C LEU A 91 10.90 -25.26 19.75
N PRO A 92 10.10 -25.60 20.79
CA PRO A 92 8.98 -26.54 20.63
C PRO A 92 7.99 -26.10 19.57
N THR A 93 7.66 -24.80 19.51
CA THR A 93 6.75 -24.26 18.50
C THR A 93 7.33 -24.37 17.08
N PHE A 94 8.61 -24.06 16.91
CA PHE A 94 9.30 -24.16 15.62
C PHE A 94 9.37 -25.61 15.13
N LEU A 95 9.64 -26.57 16.03
CA LEU A 95 9.63 -27.99 15.70
C LEU A 95 8.24 -28.47 15.28
N HIS A 96 7.19 -28.00 15.95
CA HIS A 96 5.81 -28.30 15.54
C HIS A 96 5.48 -27.71 14.15
N LEU A 97 5.92 -26.48 13.86
CA LEU A 97 5.78 -25.88 12.53
C LEU A 97 6.56 -26.69 11.48
N ALA A 98 7.75 -27.18 11.81
CA ALA A 98 8.58 -28.00 10.92
C ALA A 98 7.88 -29.31 10.54
N GLU A 99 7.28 -29.98 11.53
CA GLU A 99 6.47 -31.19 11.30
C GLU A 99 5.25 -30.88 10.44
N LYS A 100 4.51 -29.82 10.78
CA LYS A 100 3.25 -29.47 10.12
C LYS A 100 3.41 -29.00 8.67
N LEU A 101 4.44 -28.20 8.41
CA LEU A 101 4.70 -27.60 7.10
C LEU A 101 5.71 -28.42 6.28
N GLY A 102 6.38 -29.40 6.89
CA GLY A 102 7.28 -30.33 6.23
C GLY A 102 8.63 -29.71 5.82
N PHE A 103 9.22 -28.85 6.67
CA PHE A 103 10.57 -28.31 6.46
C PHE A 103 11.60 -28.89 7.42
N ASN A 104 12.89 -28.70 7.12
CA ASN A 104 13.98 -29.24 7.93
C ASN A 104 14.23 -28.37 9.19
N PRO A 105 14.04 -28.88 10.42
CA PRO A 105 14.24 -28.09 11.64
C PRO A 105 15.72 -27.74 11.90
N VAL A 106 16.69 -28.43 11.26
CA VAL A 106 18.13 -28.13 11.36
C VAL A 106 18.47 -26.71 10.90
N LEU A 107 17.59 -26.08 10.11
CA LEU A 107 17.72 -24.69 9.70
C LEU A 107 17.86 -23.74 10.90
N LEU A 108 17.19 -23.99 12.02
CA LEU A 108 17.37 -23.14 13.21
C LEU A 108 18.81 -23.18 13.73
N THR A 109 19.42 -24.36 13.83
CA THR A 109 20.81 -24.51 14.26
C THR A 109 21.77 -23.85 13.27
N ILE A 110 21.55 -24.04 11.96
CA ILE A 110 22.36 -23.38 10.94
C ILE A 110 22.29 -21.86 11.10
N PHE A 111 21.08 -21.30 11.27
CA PHE A 111 20.88 -19.87 11.46
C PHE A 111 21.64 -19.35 12.69
N GLU A 112 21.51 -20.03 13.83
CA GLU A 112 22.19 -19.64 15.08
C GLU A 112 23.72 -19.76 15.01
N GLU A 113 24.26 -20.69 14.22
CA GLU A 113 25.69 -20.96 14.12
C GLU A 113 26.40 -20.14 13.03
N THR A 114 25.70 -19.74 11.97
CA THR A 114 26.32 -19.15 10.76
C THR A 114 26.07 -17.66 10.57
N PHE A 115 25.06 -17.06 11.20
CA PHE A 115 24.67 -15.68 10.88
C PHE A 115 25.36 -14.63 11.77
N SER A 116 26.29 -13.87 11.16
CA SER A 116 26.42 -12.43 11.46
C SER A 116 25.15 -11.73 10.97
N CYS A 117 24.64 -10.74 11.71
CA CYS A 117 23.28 -10.18 11.63
C CYS A 117 22.84 -9.49 10.31
N ASP A 118 23.40 -9.84 9.15
CA ASP A 118 23.35 -9.05 7.93
C ASP A 118 22.55 -9.68 6.77
N ARG A 119 21.91 -10.85 6.95
CA ARG A 119 21.24 -11.57 5.85
C ARG A 119 19.94 -12.26 6.28
N ASN A 120 19.10 -12.58 5.30
CA ASN A 120 17.89 -13.40 5.50
C ASN A 120 18.18 -14.88 5.18
N MET A 121 17.55 -15.81 5.90
CA MET A 121 17.67 -17.25 5.64
C MET A 121 16.32 -17.91 5.41
N PHE A 122 16.10 -18.43 4.20
CA PHE A 122 14.86 -19.11 3.83
C PHE A 122 14.59 -20.34 4.71
N VAL A 123 13.34 -20.50 5.13
CA VAL A 123 12.87 -21.69 5.87
C VAL A 123 11.89 -22.50 5.03
N TRP A 124 10.80 -21.87 4.61
CA TRP A 124 9.72 -22.56 3.92
C TRP A 124 8.85 -21.57 3.13
N ALA A 125 8.24 -22.02 2.05
CA ALA A 125 7.22 -21.29 1.32
C ALA A 125 6.11 -22.25 0.87
N ARG A 126 4.88 -21.75 0.89
CA ARG A 126 3.71 -22.45 0.39
C ARG A 126 3.86 -22.72 -1.10
N LYS A 127 3.53 -23.94 -1.50
CA LYS A 127 3.51 -24.34 -2.92
C LYS A 127 2.11 -24.14 -3.49
N ASN A 128 1.86 -22.95 -4.01
CA ASN A 128 0.60 -22.65 -4.67
C ASN A 128 0.58 -23.14 -6.13
N PRO A 129 -0.61 -23.45 -6.68
CA PRO A 129 -0.75 -23.70 -8.11
C PRO A 129 -0.37 -22.46 -8.90
N SER A 130 0.08 -22.64 -10.15
CA SER A 130 0.39 -21.49 -11.00
C SER A 130 -0.89 -20.75 -11.35
N ASN A 131 -0.92 -19.45 -11.11
CA ASN A 131 -2.12 -18.62 -11.30
C ASN A 131 -1.95 -17.59 -12.44
N CYS A 132 -0.83 -17.67 -13.16
CA CYS A 132 -0.57 -16.83 -14.32
C CYS A 132 0.09 -17.64 -15.45
N LYS A 133 -0.10 -17.19 -16.68
CA LYS A 133 0.54 -17.77 -17.87
C LYS A 133 0.78 -16.69 -18.92
N VAL A 134 1.84 -16.87 -19.70
CA VAL A 134 2.12 -16.05 -20.88
C VAL A 134 1.68 -16.82 -22.11
N LEU A 135 0.89 -16.18 -22.97
CA LEU A 135 0.42 -16.71 -24.24
C LEU A 135 1.51 -16.62 -25.31
N GLU A 136 1.42 -17.48 -26.32
CA GLU A 136 2.33 -17.43 -27.47
C GLU A 136 2.27 -16.07 -28.18
N GLN A 137 3.45 -15.57 -28.56
CA GLN A 137 3.66 -14.22 -29.05
C GLN A 137 2.81 -13.90 -30.30
N GLY A 138 2.33 -12.66 -30.39
CA GLY A 138 1.76 -12.07 -31.61
C GLY A 138 0.24 -12.10 -31.75
N THR A 139 -0.50 -12.76 -30.85
CA THR A 139 -1.96 -12.85 -30.97
C THR A 139 -2.69 -11.64 -30.37
N TYR A 140 -2.17 -11.05 -29.28
CA TYR A 140 -2.89 -10.02 -28.52
C TYR A 140 -2.01 -8.94 -27.88
N ALA A 141 -0.75 -8.80 -28.29
CA ALA A 141 0.17 -7.83 -27.68
C ALA A 141 -0.40 -6.40 -27.75
N ASP A 142 -1.03 -6.04 -28.86
CA ASP A 142 -1.30 -4.63 -29.16
C ASP A 142 -2.42 -4.01 -28.31
N THR A 143 -3.27 -4.82 -27.65
CA THR A 143 -4.44 -4.35 -26.89
C THR A 143 -4.14 -3.95 -25.44
N ILE A 144 -2.89 -4.10 -24.97
CA ILE A 144 -2.56 -3.87 -23.54
C ILE A 144 -2.84 -2.44 -23.08
N LEU A 145 -2.75 -1.46 -23.98
CA LEU A 145 -3.02 -0.06 -23.70
C LEU A 145 -4.52 0.31 -23.77
N GLU A 146 -5.36 -0.57 -24.32
CA GLU A 146 -6.79 -0.30 -24.51
C GLU A 146 -7.63 -0.81 -23.34
N GLY A 147 -7.25 -1.96 -22.75
CA GLY A 147 -8.00 -2.62 -21.71
C GLY A 147 -7.54 -4.04 -21.42
N TYR A 148 -8.46 -4.83 -20.87
CA TYR A 148 -8.28 -6.24 -20.54
C TYR A 148 -9.49 -7.07 -20.99
N GLU A 149 -9.30 -8.38 -21.14
CA GLU A 149 -10.35 -9.31 -21.57
C GLU A 149 -10.63 -10.33 -20.48
N LEU A 150 -11.88 -10.35 -20.00
CA LEU A 150 -12.40 -11.38 -19.13
C LEU A 150 -12.51 -12.69 -19.91
N GLN A 151 -11.86 -13.75 -19.44
CA GLN A 151 -11.92 -15.08 -20.05
C GLN A 151 -13.20 -15.84 -19.67
N ASN A 152 -14.35 -15.14 -19.71
CA ASN A 152 -15.68 -15.74 -19.59
C ASN A 152 -16.11 -16.37 -20.93
N GLN A 153 -17.33 -16.92 -20.99
CA GLN A 153 -17.81 -17.59 -22.21
C GLN A 153 -17.85 -16.67 -23.44
N THR A 154 -18.15 -15.38 -23.24
CA THR A 154 -18.27 -14.37 -24.31
C THR A 154 -16.97 -13.64 -24.61
N LYS A 155 -15.91 -13.84 -23.80
CA LYS A 155 -14.65 -13.09 -23.86
C LYS A 155 -14.87 -11.58 -23.80
N THR A 156 -15.52 -11.10 -22.74
CA THR A 156 -15.85 -9.69 -22.59
C THR A 156 -14.59 -8.82 -22.47
N PHE A 157 -14.44 -7.85 -23.37
CA PHE A 157 -13.38 -6.83 -23.29
C PHE A 157 -13.84 -5.64 -22.44
N VAL A 158 -13.00 -5.20 -21.52
CA VAL A 158 -13.24 -4.06 -20.63
C VAL A 158 -12.13 -3.04 -20.84
N SER A 159 -12.50 -1.82 -21.23
CA SER A 159 -11.52 -0.75 -21.45
C SER A 159 -10.98 -0.23 -20.11
N TRP A 160 -9.73 0.26 -20.10
CA TRP A 160 -9.17 1.03 -18.97
C TRP A 160 -9.95 2.32 -18.67
N GLU A 161 -10.81 2.76 -19.59
CA GLU A 161 -11.68 3.93 -19.46
C GLU A 161 -13.06 3.61 -18.89
N THR A 162 -13.34 2.34 -18.56
CA THR A 162 -14.62 1.93 -17.98
C THR A 162 -14.75 2.49 -16.56
N PRO A 163 -15.83 3.22 -16.22
CA PRO A 163 -16.07 3.73 -14.87
C PRO A 163 -16.03 2.62 -13.82
N TYR A 164 -15.54 2.94 -12.62
CA TYR A 164 -15.44 2.00 -11.52
C TYR A 164 -16.79 1.33 -11.21
N GLU A 165 -17.87 2.12 -11.16
CA GLU A 165 -19.23 1.62 -10.91
C GLU A 165 -19.68 0.56 -11.91
N ASP A 166 -19.32 0.72 -13.18
CA ASP A 166 -19.62 -0.26 -14.23
C ASP A 166 -18.77 -1.53 -14.07
N VAL A 167 -17.50 -1.40 -13.64
CA VAL A 167 -16.62 -2.53 -13.38
C VAL A 167 -17.14 -3.39 -12.22
N ILE A 168 -17.56 -2.79 -11.11
CA ILE A 168 -18.11 -3.56 -9.97
C ILE A 168 -19.50 -4.13 -10.23
N ALA A 169 -20.23 -3.60 -11.22
CA ALA A 169 -21.52 -4.13 -11.65
C ALA A 169 -21.40 -5.39 -12.53
N LEU A 170 -20.19 -5.76 -12.97
CA LEU A 170 -19.95 -6.98 -13.73
C LEU A 170 -20.21 -8.22 -12.87
N ASP A 171 -20.96 -9.19 -13.41
CA ASP A 171 -21.23 -10.47 -12.76
C ASP A 171 -19.92 -11.22 -12.42
N GLU A 172 -18.85 -10.98 -13.16
CA GLU A 172 -17.53 -11.56 -12.97
C GLU A 172 -16.76 -11.03 -11.76
N VAL A 173 -17.24 -9.97 -11.09
CA VAL A 173 -16.53 -9.36 -9.96
C VAL A 173 -17.15 -9.81 -8.63
N LEU A 174 -16.29 -10.20 -7.69
CA LEU A 174 -16.67 -10.55 -6.32
C LEU A 174 -16.07 -9.57 -5.34
N VAL A 175 -16.88 -9.12 -4.38
CA VAL A 175 -16.42 -8.34 -3.23
C VAL A 175 -16.00 -9.27 -2.10
N THR A 176 -14.78 -9.10 -1.61
CA THR A 176 -14.28 -9.79 -0.42
C THR A 176 -14.50 -8.87 0.77
N GLN A 177 -15.28 -9.35 1.74
CA GLN A 177 -15.50 -8.61 2.98
C GLN A 177 -14.22 -8.64 3.83
N PRO A 178 -13.78 -7.49 4.34
CA PRO A 178 -12.61 -7.40 5.20
C PRO A 178 -12.82 -8.21 6.48
N SER A 179 -11.74 -8.74 7.04
CA SER A 179 -11.81 -9.63 8.19
C SER A 179 -11.61 -8.93 9.53
N ASN A 180 -11.18 -7.68 9.47
CA ASN A 180 -11.02 -6.73 10.57
C ASN A 180 -11.40 -5.33 10.04
N GLU A 181 -11.43 -4.33 10.91
CA GLU A 181 -11.80 -2.95 10.53
C GLU A 181 -10.69 -2.21 9.75
N ASP A 182 -9.45 -2.72 9.78
CA ASP A 182 -8.27 -2.11 9.14
C ASP A 182 -8.04 -2.61 7.70
N ASP A 183 -8.67 -3.72 7.31
CA ASP A 183 -8.55 -4.35 6.00
C ASP A 183 -9.38 -3.55 4.96
N LEU A 184 -8.75 -3.21 3.83
CA LEU A 184 -9.47 -2.57 2.72
C LEU A 184 -10.42 -3.57 2.04
N ILE A 185 -11.61 -3.09 1.65
CA ILE A 185 -12.53 -3.87 0.82
C ILE A 185 -11.84 -4.16 -0.52
N LYS A 186 -11.81 -5.43 -0.92
CA LYS A 186 -11.13 -5.91 -2.14
C LYS A 186 -12.14 -6.48 -3.12
N TYR A 187 -12.04 -6.08 -4.39
CA TYR A 187 -12.77 -6.70 -5.50
C TYR A 187 -11.83 -7.62 -6.28
N THR A 188 -12.31 -8.81 -6.62
CA THR A 188 -11.54 -9.82 -7.36
C THR A 188 -12.37 -10.38 -8.50
N PHE A 189 -11.76 -10.52 -9.68
CA PHE A 189 -12.38 -11.16 -10.83
C PHE A 189 -12.43 -12.68 -10.63
N LYS A 190 -13.62 -13.28 -10.73
CA LYS A 190 -13.85 -14.73 -10.55
C LYS A 190 -13.50 -15.56 -11.79
N VAL A 191 -13.18 -14.91 -12.90
CA VAL A 191 -12.71 -15.52 -14.14
C VAL A 191 -11.30 -15.02 -14.46
N PRO A 192 -10.49 -15.78 -15.21
CA PRO A 192 -9.18 -15.30 -15.61
C PRO A 192 -9.26 -14.01 -16.42
N VAL A 193 -8.29 -13.13 -16.24
CA VAL A 193 -8.19 -11.84 -16.94
C VAL A 193 -6.97 -11.84 -17.84
N ARG A 194 -7.17 -11.55 -19.13
CA ARG A 194 -6.10 -11.43 -20.12
C ARG A 194 -5.73 -9.96 -20.31
N ILE A 195 -4.44 -9.66 -20.19
CA ILE A 195 -3.84 -8.34 -20.33
C ILE A 195 -2.69 -8.48 -21.33
N GLY A 196 -2.91 -8.04 -22.57
CA GLY A 196 -2.01 -8.35 -23.67
C GLY A 196 -1.80 -9.87 -23.82
N ASN A 197 -0.54 -10.31 -23.67
CA ASN A 197 -0.16 -11.73 -23.70
C ASN A 197 -0.15 -12.40 -22.32
N LEU A 198 -0.48 -11.70 -21.24
CA LEU A 198 -0.52 -12.26 -19.88
C LEU A 198 -1.95 -12.68 -19.54
N VAL A 199 -2.13 -13.85 -18.93
CA VAL A 199 -3.41 -14.27 -18.34
C VAL A 199 -3.22 -14.49 -16.85
N LEU A 200 -4.10 -13.89 -16.06
CA LEU A 200 -4.05 -13.83 -14.60
C LEU A 200 -5.32 -14.44 -14.00
N ASN A 201 -5.20 -15.32 -13.02
CA ASN A 201 -6.33 -15.92 -12.32
C ASN A 201 -6.65 -15.23 -10.97
N ASP A 202 -5.85 -14.23 -10.58
CA ASP A 202 -6.02 -13.45 -9.34
C ASP A 202 -5.83 -11.96 -9.64
N PHE A 203 -6.70 -11.41 -10.48
CA PHE A 203 -6.70 -9.98 -10.80
C PHE A 203 -7.70 -9.26 -9.90
N SER A 204 -7.25 -8.17 -9.27
CA SER A 204 -7.99 -7.51 -8.20
C SER A 204 -7.75 -6.00 -8.16
N PHE A 205 -8.59 -5.28 -7.42
CA PHE A 205 -8.45 -3.87 -7.10
C PHE A 205 -9.10 -3.58 -5.75
N TYR A 206 -8.73 -2.47 -5.11
CA TYR A 206 -9.31 -2.05 -3.83
C TYR A 206 -10.49 -1.10 -4.00
N ASP A 207 -11.34 -1.05 -2.98
CA ASP A 207 -12.40 -0.06 -2.84
C ASP A 207 -11.84 1.35 -2.67
N CYS A 208 -12.60 2.33 -3.16
CA CYS A 208 -12.33 3.76 -3.00
C CYS A 208 -13.66 4.53 -2.99
N HIS A 209 -13.68 5.76 -2.45
CA HIS A 209 -14.94 6.50 -2.35
C HIS A 209 -15.47 6.98 -3.71
N ARG A 210 -14.57 7.34 -4.65
CA ARG A 210 -14.95 7.83 -5.97
C ARG A 210 -15.26 6.68 -6.95
N LYS A 211 -16.50 6.59 -7.43
CA LYS A 211 -16.96 5.51 -8.34
C LYS A 211 -17.20 5.93 -9.79
N ASN A 212 -17.23 7.24 -10.06
CA ASN A 212 -17.62 7.80 -11.36
C ASN A 212 -16.45 7.99 -12.35
N ILE A 213 -15.26 7.48 -12.03
CA ILE A 213 -14.09 7.46 -12.91
C ILE A 213 -13.53 6.04 -12.96
N PRO A 214 -12.63 5.71 -13.90
CA PRO A 214 -12.04 4.39 -13.97
C PRO A 214 -11.20 4.03 -12.73
N VAL A 215 -11.06 2.71 -12.49
CA VAL A 215 -10.25 2.16 -11.41
C VAL A 215 -8.78 2.63 -11.55
N SER A 216 -8.24 3.23 -10.49
CA SER A 216 -6.88 3.76 -10.47
C SER A 216 -5.80 2.68 -10.51
N ASN A 217 -5.98 1.62 -9.73
CA ASN A 217 -4.95 0.60 -9.51
C ASN A 217 -5.56 -0.80 -9.59
N TYR A 218 -5.01 -1.63 -10.45
CA TYR A 218 -5.26 -3.06 -10.47
C TYR A 218 -3.99 -3.82 -10.10
N PHE A 219 -4.13 -4.95 -9.42
CA PHE A 219 -3.00 -5.76 -9.02
C PHE A 219 -3.27 -7.26 -9.12
N SER A 220 -2.18 -8.03 -9.16
CA SER A 220 -2.18 -9.48 -9.12
C SER A 220 -0.91 -9.97 -8.46
N TYR A 221 -0.99 -11.09 -7.73
CA TYR A 221 0.19 -11.84 -7.32
C TYR A 221 0.39 -13.01 -8.28
N CYS A 222 1.38 -12.91 -9.16
CA CYS A 222 1.73 -13.93 -10.12
C CYS A 222 2.56 -15.03 -9.45
N GLU A 223 1.97 -16.20 -9.29
CA GLU A 223 2.55 -17.36 -8.62
C GLU A 223 2.83 -18.50 -9.61
N TYR A 224 3.98 -19.15 -9.46
CA TYR A 224 4.38 -20.34 -10.24
C TYR A 224 4.68 -21.53 -9.33
N LYS A 225 4.27 -22.72 -9.78
CA LYS A 225 4.36 -23.96 -8.98
C LYS A 225 5.80 -24.41 -8.74
N GLN A 226 6.72 -24.08 -9.65
CA GLN A 226 8.10 -24.57 -9.63
C GLN A 226 9.10 -23.46 -9.30
N ALA A 227 9.89 -23.69 -8.25
CA ALA A 227 10.97 -22.82 -7.74
C ALA A 227 12.02 -22.40 -8.77
N ILE A 228 12.14 -23.13 -9.88
CA ILE A 228 13.21 -22.97 -10.85
C ILE A 228 12.88 -21.88 -11.88
N ASN A 229 11.61 -21.48 -12.01
CA ASN A 229 11.15 -20.71 -13.16
C ASN A 229 11.35 -19.19 -13.05
N LYS A 230 12.01 -18.69 -11.98
CA LYS A 230 12.34 -17.27 -11.73
C LYS A 230 11.33 -16.31 -12.39
N PRO A 231 10.07 -16.33 -11.94
CA PRO A 231 8.94 -15.81 -12.70
C PRO A 231 9.06 -14.33 -13.04
N TYR A 232 9.79 -13.56 -12.23
CA TYR A 232 10.04 -12.14 -12.48
C TYR A 232 10.68 -11.89 -13.85
N ALA A 233 11.79 -12.57 -14.17
CA ALA A 233 12.49 -12.36 -15.44
C ALA A 233 11.61 -12.76 -16.63
N PHE A 234 10.86 -13.84 -16.50
CA PHE A 234 9.94 -14.32 -17.52
C PHE A 234 8.78 -13.34 -17.77
N LEU A 235 8.12 -12.86 -16.72
CA LEU A 235 7.03 -11.90 -16.81
C LEU A 235 7.50 -10.52 -17.31
N LYS A 236 8.66 -10.07 -16.84
CA LYS A 236 9.33 -8.86 -17.34
C LYS A 236 9.52 -8.93 -18.85
N ASN A 237 10.12 -10.01 -19.35
CA ASN A 237 10.34 -10.16 -20.79
C ASN A 237 9.02 -10.20 -21.57
N ALA A 238 8.01 -10.92 -21.07
CA ALA A 238 6.70 -10.98 -21.70
C ALA A 238 6.02 -9.60 -21.83
N LEU A 239 6.24 -8.71 -20.86
CA LEU A 239 5.77 -7.32 -20.93
C LEU A 239 6.60 -6.50 -21.91
N LEU A 240 7.93 -6.55 -21.81
CA LEU A 240 8.84 -5.72 -22.62
C LEU A 240 8.85 -6.08 -24.11
N GLU A 241 8.49 -7.31 -24.47
CA GLU A 241 8.32 -7.74 -25.86
C GLU A 241 7.05 -7.18 -26.51
N ASN A 242 6.20 -6.48 -25.75
CA ASN A 242 4.98 -5.89 -26.27
C ASN A 242 5.27 -4.65 -27.14
N LYS A 243 4.91 -4.71 -28.42
CA LYS A 243 5.19 -3.63 -29.38
C LYS A 243 4.53 -2.31 -29.00
N SER A 244 3.33 -2.34 -28.40
CA SER A 244 2.64 -1.12 -27.93
C SER A 244 3.42 -0.38 -26.84
N LEU A 245 4.38 -1.03 -26.16
CA LEU A 245 5.21 -0.43 -25.12
C LEU A 245 6.58 0.05 -25.63
N THR A 246 6.83 0.06 -26.95
CA THR A 246 8.14 0.41 -27.52
C THR A 246 8.62 1.82 -27.16
N ASN A 247 7.68 2.76 -26.95
CA ASN A 247 7.98 4.14 -26.57
C ASN A 247 7.86 4.40 -25.06
N ALA A 248 7.65 3.36 -24.25
CA ALA A 248 7.51 3.51 -22.81
C ALA A 248 8.86 3.84 -22.15
N SER A 249 8.83 4.64 -21.08
CA SER A 249 9.97 4.79 -20.18
C SER A 249 10.10 3.54 -19.34
N ILE A 250 11.30 2.97 -19.28
CA ILE A 250 11.59 1.73 -18.54
C ILE A 250 12.63 2.04 -17.47
N ASP A 251 12.33 1.65 -16.25
CA ASP A 251 13.18 1.78 -15.07
C ASP A 251 13.29 0.43 -14.38
N THR A 252 14.51 0.00 -14.06
CA THR A 252 14.78 -1.32 -13.51
C THR A 252 15.75 -1.24 -12.34
N GLU A 253 15.42 -1.92 -11.26
CA GLU A 253 16.27 -2.04 -10.08
C GLU A 253 16.70 -3.49 -9.88
N GLU A 254 17.83 -3.87 -10.48
CA GLU A 254 18.37 -5.25 -10.41
C GLU A 254 19.80 -5.31 -9.84
N ASP A 255 20.57 -4.22 -9.95
CA ASP A 255 22.00 -4.24 -9.66
C ASP A 255 22.36 -3.88 -8.20
N LYS A 256 21.39 -3.46 -7.38
CA LYS A 256 21.66 -2.84 -6.06
C LYS A 256 20.70 -3.25 -4.92
N THR A 257 19.73 -4.13 -5.16
CA THR A 257 18.53 -4.18 -4.33
C THR A 257 18.24 -5.55 -3.71
N VAL A 258 17.61 -5.48 -2.53
CA VAL A 258 16.98 -6.62 -1.87
C VAL A 258 15.80 -7.15 -2.71
N ILE A 259 15.17 -6.32 -3.54
CA ILE A 259 14.01 -6.65 -4.37
C ILE A 259 14.30 -6.24 -5.82
N PHE A 260 14.12 -7.15 -6.77
CA PHE A 260 14.12 -6.84 -8.20
C PHE A 260 12.80 -6.21 -8.61
N SER A 261 12.87 -5.10 -9.34
CA SER A 261 11.68 -4.47 -9.89
C SER A 261 11.87 -3.89 -11.28
N THR A 262 10.79 -3.87 -12.05
CA THR A 262 10.70 -3.23 -13.36
C THR A 262 9.45 -2.37 -13.39
N LYS A 263 9.62 -1.10 -13.75
CA LYS A 263 8.54 -0.14 -13.99
C LYS A 263 8.56 0.24 -15.47
N VAL A 264 7.40 0.09 -16.14
CA VAL A 264 7.20 0.47 -17.53
C VAL A 264 6.10 1.51 -17.59
N LYS A 265 6.45 2.74 -17.99
CA LYS A 265 5.56 3.90 -17.94
C LYS A 265 5.28 4.44 -19.33
N THR A 266 4.01 4.51 -19.67
CA THR A 266 3.48 5.22 -20.84
C THR A 266 2.88 6.57 -20.40
N GLU A 267 2.29 7.31 -21.33
CA GLU A 267 1.54 8.52 -21.01
C GLU A 267 0.29 8.23 -20.15
N GLN A 268 -0.35 7.08 -20.35
CA GLN A 268 -1.68 6.79 -19.77
C GLN A 268 -1.66 5.70 -18.70
N LEU A 269 -0.68 4.80 -18.74
CA LEU A 269 -0.57 3.63 -17.87
C LEU A 269 0.85 3.44 -17.37
N GLU A 270 0.97 2.94 -16.15
CA GLU A 270 2.20 2.41 -15.59
C GLU A 270 2.01 0.94 -15.21
N PHE A 271 2.98 0.11 -15.59
CA PHE A 271 3.05 -1.30 -15.22
C PHE A 271 4.24 -1.49 -14.28
N TYR A 272 4.03 -2.16 -13.17
CA TYR A 272 5.08 -2.43 -12.19
C TYR A 272 5.12 -3.92 -11.85
N PHE A 273 6.30 -4.51 -11.94
CA PHE A 273 6.59 -5.85 -11.45
C PHE A 273 7.63 -5.78 -10.34
N SER A 274 7.44 -6.57 -9.29
CA SER A 274 8.50 -6.86 -8.32
C SER A 274 8.40 -8.28 -7.79
N ASN A 275 9.54 -8.89 -7.43
CA ASN A 275 9.47 -10.10 -6.62
C ASN A 275 8.91 -9.78 -5.22
N ALA A 276 8.10 -10.69 -4.68
CA ALA A 276 7.40 -10.43 -3.41
C ALA A 276 8.32 -10.47 -2.18
N TYR A 277 9.50 -11.08 -2.29
CA TYR A 277 10.44 -11.28 -1.17
C TYR A 277 11.88 -10.95 -1.56
N PRO A 278 12.77 -10.73 -0.58
CA PRO A 278 14.20 -10.55 -0.82
C PRO A 278 14.82 -11.54 -1.82
N VAL A 279 15.70 -11.07 -2.70
CA VAL A 279 16.42 -11.88 -3.72
C VAL A 279 17.25 -12.99 -3.06
N GLU A 280 17.79 -12.76 -1.86
CA GLU A 280 18.51 -13.77 -1.07
C GLU A 280 17.65 -14.99 -0.71
N LEU A 281 16.33 -14.84 -0.75
CA LEU A 281 15.35 -15.89 -0.54
C LEU A 281 14.91 -16.52 -1.88
N ASP A 282 15.84 -16.71 -2.84
CA ASP A 282 15.60 -17.19 -4.22
C ASP A 282 14.64 -18.41 -4.27
N ALA A 283 14.70 -19.32 -3.29
CA ALA A 283 13.79 -20.47 -3.17
C ALA A 283 12.32 -20.12 -2.88
N ALA A 284 12.05 -18.95 -2.29
CA ALA A 284 10.72 -18.39 -2.00
C ALA A 284 10.17 -17.53 -3.14
N ASN A 285 11.01 -17.04 -4.06
CA ASN A 285 10.65 -16.04 -5.07
C ASN A 285 9.90 -16.61 -6.28
N ASN A 286 8.87 -17.40 -6.01
CA ASN A 286 7.90 -17.88 -7.00
C ASN A 286 6.68 -16.96 -7.15
N LYS A 287 6.69 -15.84 -6.43
CA LYS A 287 5.61 -14.86 -6.36
C LYS A 287 6.14 -13.52 -6.83
N VAL A 288 5.45 -12.94 -7.81
CA VAL A 288 5.75 -11.63 -8.38
C VAL A 288 4.51 -10.76 -8.19
N PHE A 289 4.68 -9.62 -7.54
CA PHE A 289 3.64 -8.61 -7.50
C PHE A 289 3.58 -7.90 -8.85
N PHE A 290 2.38 -7.79 -9.40
CA PHE A 290 2.10 -7.05 -10.63
C PHE A 290 1.07 -5.97 -10.32
N LEU A 291 1.36 -4.73 -10.72
CA LEU A 291 0.50 -3.57 -10.54
C LEU A 291 0.35 -2.84 -11.87
N ILE A 292 -0.88 -2.40 -12.16
CA ILE A 292 -1.22 -1.51 -13.26
C ILE A 292 -1.85 -0.26 -12.65
N THR A 293 -1.25 0.89 -12.94
CA THR A 293 -1.71 2.19 -12.49
C THR A 293 -2.23 3.00 -13.67
N ASN A 294 -3.46 3.48 -13.57
CA ASN A 294 -4.04 4.42 -14.51
C ASN A 294 -3.53 5.85 -14.20
N LEU A 295 -2.73 6.39 -15.10
CA LEU A 295 -2.13 7.72 -15.00
C LEU A 295 -3.00 8.81 -15.60
N LYS A 296 -4.05 8.45 -16.35
CA LYS A 296 -4.89 9.43 -17.05
C LYS A 296 -5.69 10.26 -16.06
N GLU A 297 -5.81 11.55 -16.37
CA GLU A 297 -6.57 12.49 -15.58
C GLU A 297 -8.02 12.61 -16.08
N TYR A 298 -8.98 12.61 -15.15
CA TYR A 298 -10.42 12.57 -15.47
C TYR A 298 -11.16 13.85 -15.06
N LEU A 299 -10.47 15.00 -15.10
CA LEU A 299 -11.00 16.31 -14.68
C LEU A 299 -12.40 16.62 -15.26
N ASN A 300 -12.65 16.28 -16.53
CA ASN A 300 -13.93 16.57 -17.18
C ASN A 300 -15.11 15.69 -16.70
N THR A 301 -14.83 14.61 -15.99
CA THR A 301 -15.83 13.65 -15.48
C THR A 301 -16.17 13.92 -14.02
N VAL A 302 -15.25 14.55 -13.27
CA VAL A 302 -15.44 14.93 -11.86
C VAL A 302 -16.18 16.26 -11.75
N ILE A 303 -17.45 16.28 -12.18
CA ILE A 303 -18.25 17.49 -12.23
C ILE A 303 -18.82 17.82 -10.84
N TYR A 304 -18.78 19.09 -10.49
CA TYR A 304 -19.42 19.64 -9.29
C TYR A 304 -20.93 19.33 -9.30
N PRO A 305 -21.49 18.69 -8.27
CA PRO A 305 -22.89 18.26 -8.29
C PRO A 305 -23.87 19.43 -8.46
N GLU A 306 -24.88 19.25 -9.31
CA GLU A 306 -25.84 20.32 -9.64
C GLU A 306 -26.64 20.83 -8.42
N TYR A 307 -26.91 19.97 -7.44
CA TYR A 307 -27.63 20.40 -6.23
C TYR A 307 -26.80 21.34 -5.35
N ILE A 308 -25.46 21.29 -5.44
CA ILE A 308 -24.53 22.20 -4.77
C ILE A 308 -24.42 23.54 -5.54
N LEU A 309 -24.99 23.67 -6.75
CA LEU A 309 -25.01 24.95 -7.49
C LEU A 309 -25.93 26.03 -6.89
N LYS A 310 -26.59 25.77 -5.75
CA LYS A 310 -27.25 26.80 -4.92
C LYS A 310 -26.30 27.41 -3.89
N LEU A 311 -25.03 27.59 -4.25
CA LEU A 311 -24.02 28.16 -3.38
C LEU A 311 -24.43 29.53 -2.84
N SER A 312 -24.31 29.69 -1.52
CA SER A 312 -24.42 30.97 -0.83
C SER A 312 -23.07 31.29 -0.20
N ILE A 313 -22.23 32.01 -0.97
CA ILE A 313 -20.89 32.40 -0.52
C ILE A 313 -21.04 33.60 0.42
N VAL A 314 -20.88 33.37 1.73
CA VAL A 314 -20.97 34.43 2.76
C VAL A 314 -19.60 34.90 3.22
N ASN A 315 -18.65 33.97 3.27
CA ASN A 315 -17.27 34.17 3.69
C ASN A 315 -16.36 33.63 2.61
N CYS A 316 -15.42 34.44 2.13
CA CYS A 316 -14.47 33.98 1.13
C CYS A 316 -13.18 34.78 1.14
N THR A 317 -12.11 34.18 0.64
CA THR A 317 -10.85 34.87 0.45
C THR A 317 -10.06 34.30 -0.72
N THR A 318 -9.34 35.16 -1.42
CA THR A 318 -8.49 34.81 -2.56
C THR A 318 -7.03 34.97 -2.17
N LEU A 319 -6.22 33.95 -2.42
CA LEU A 319 -4.78 33.98 -2.15
C LEU A 319 -4.02 34.34 -3.42
N SER A 320 -2.85 34.95 -3.27
CA SER A 320 -2.00 35.35 -4.39
C SER A 320 -0.73 34.49 -4.47
N GLY A 321 -0.28 34.19 -5.69
CA GLY A 321 0.97 33.48 -5.91
C GLY A 321 0.75 32.07 -6.47
N ASP A 322 1.85 31.35 -6.64
CA ASP A 322 1.86 29.99 -7.18
C ASP A 322 1.50 28.99 -6.07
N ILE A 323 0.20 28.79 -5.88
CA ILE A 323 -0.41 27.91 -4.88
C ILE A 323 -1.36 26.99 -5.64
N THR A 324 -1.29 25.70 -5.36
CA THR A 324 -2.08 24.68 -6.06
C THR A 324 -2.83 23.82 -5.06
N LEU A 325 -3.96 23.28 -5.47
CA LEU A 325 -4.71 22.34 -4.64
C LEU A 325 -3.96 21.00 -4.57
N ASP A 326 -3.91 20.39 -3.39
CA ASP A 326 -3.33 19.05 -3.24
C ASP A 326 -4.28 18.01 -3.83
N ILE A 327 -4.00 17.59 -5.06
CA ILE A 327 -4.82 16.64 -5.81
C ILE A 327 -4.27 15.21 -5.74
N GLN A 328 -3.27 14.91 -4.90
CA GLN A 328 -2.65 13.58 -4.90
C GLN A 328 -3.66 12.43 -4.75
N THR A 329 -4.75 12.65 -4.02
CA THR A 329 -5.78 11.65 -3.74
C THR A 329 -7.09 11.89 -4.50
N TYR A 330 -7.16 12.77 -5.51
CA TYR A 330 -8.45 13.12 -6.12
C TYR A 330 -9.19 11.95 -6.79
N LYS A 331 -8.44 10.94 -7.25
CA LYS A 331 -9.03 9.72 -7.82
C LYS A 331 -9.66 8.82 -6.76
N GLU A 332 -9.35 9.03 -5.49
CA GLU A 332 -9.84 8.26 -4.34
C GLU A 332 -10.87 9.08 -3.53
N THR A 333 -10.72 10.41 -3.52
CA THR A 333 -11.53 11.36 -2.76
C THR A 333 -12.75 11.83 -3.57
N ALA A 334 -13.95 11.48 -3.10
CA ALA A 334 -15.21 11.83 -3.76
C ALA A 334 -15.50 13.34 -3.80
N HIS A 335 -14.86 14.14 -2.94
CA HIS A 335 -15.16 15.56 -2.78
C HIS A 335 -14.23 16.54 -3.52
N ILE A 336 -13.34 16.03 -4.38
CA ILE A 336 -12.51 16.84 -5.28
C ILE A 336 -13.11 16.86 -6.69
N TYR A 337 -13.47 18.03 -7.18
CA TYR A 337 -14.18 18.25 -8.43
C TYR A 337 -13.42 19.19 -9.34
N ARG A 338 -13.84 19.27 -10.61
CA ARG A 338 -13.50 20.39 -11.48
C ARG A 338 -14.12 21.66 -10.91
N VAL A 339 -13.33 22.73 -10.82
CA VAL A 339 -13.79 24.02 -10.35
C VAL A 339 -14.94 24.54 -11.24
N PRO A 340 -16.06 25.00 -10.67
CA PRO A 340 -17.13 25.61 -11.45
C PRO A 340 -16.72 26.97 -12.06
N THR A 341 -17.27 27.31 -13.23
CA THR A 341 -16.92 28.54 -13.95
C THR A 341 -17.19 29.82 -13.15
N PHE A 342 -18.28 29.89 -12.38
CA PHE A 342 -18.55 31.08 -11.56
C PHE A 342 -17.56 31.22 -10.39
N ILE A 343 -17.04 30.11 -9.83
CA ILE A 343 -15.94 30.18 -8.84
C ILE A 343 -14.68 30.72 -9.51
N GLN A 344 -14.37 30.27 -10.74
CA GLN A 344 -13.25 30.81 -11.52
C GLN A 344 -13.39 32.31 -11.80
N GLU A 345 -14.61 32.78 -12.07
CA GLU A 345 -14.90 34.21 -12.30
C GLU A 345 -14.70 35.04 -11.03
N ILE A 346 -15.23 34.59 -9.88
CA ILE A 346 -15.08 35.26 -8.58
C ILE A 346 -13.62 35.26 -8.14
N SER A 347 -12.94 34.12 -8.24
CA SER A 347 -11.55 33.98 -7.84
C SER A 347 -10.56 34.58 -8.82
N GLN A 348 -10.99 34.86 -10.06
CA GLN A 348 -10.12 35.22 -11.18
C GLN A 348 -9.05 34.16 -11.45
N ASN A 349 -9.43 32.88 -11.36
CA ASN A 349 -8.54 31.71 -11.48
C ASN A 349 -7.38 31.71 -10.47
N LYS A 350 -7.57 32.34 -9.30
CA LYS A 350 -6.60 32.30 -8.20
C LYS A 350 -7.05 31.32 -7.14
N PRO A 351 -6.13 30.85 -6.29
CA PRO A 351 -6.48 30.03 -5.14
C PRO A 351 -7.54 30.72 -4.29
N PHE A 352 -8.60 29.99 -3.96
CA PHE A 352 -9.79 30.57 -3.35
C PHE A 352 -10.31 29.66 -2.24
N ILE A 353 -10.76 30.28 -1.16
CA ILE A 353 -11.40 29.62 -0.03
C ILE A 353 -12.77 30.26 0.15
N TRP A 354 -13.82 29.47 0.35
CA TRP A 354 -15.14 29.98 0.62
C TRP A 354 -15.93 29.11 1.60
N ILE A 355 -16.90 29.71 2.27
CA ILE A 355 -17.94 29.01 3.03
C ILE A 355 -19.23 29.09 2.22
N ASP A 356 -19.86 27.95 2.02
CA ASP A 356 -21.21 27.81 1.51
C ASP A 356 -22.20 27.61 2.66
N ASP A 357 -22.94 28.66 3.00
CA ASP A 357 -23.89 28.64 4.12
C ASP A 357 -25.18 27.87 3.81
N ASN A 358 -25.54 27.71 2.53
CA ASN A 358 -26.71 26.92 2.16
C ASN A 358 -26.48 25.42 2.35
N ASN A 359 -25.24 24.96 2.16
CA ASN A 359 -24.87 23.54 2.22
C ASN A 359 -24.06 23.17 3.47
N ASP A 360 -23.67 24.15 4.30
CA ASP A 360 -22.80 23.96 5.47
C ASP A 360 -21.45 23.33 5.10
N GLU A 361 -20.81 23.89 4.08
CA GLU A 361 -19.57 23.38 3.48
C GLU A 361 -18.48 24.46 3.43
N ILE A 362 -17.23 24.04 3.51
CA ILE A 362 -16.07 24.85 3.15
C ILE A 362 -15.48 24.34 1.83
N GLY A 363 -15.24 25.26 0.90
CA GLY A 363 -14.63 24.98 -0.38
C GLY A 363 -13.26 25.60 -0.52
N PHE A 364 -12.39 24.90 -1.23
CA PHE A 364 -11.06 25.33 -1.62
C PHE A 364 -10.90 25.09 -3.12
N SER A 365 -10.31 26.01 -3.85
CA SER A 365 -10.04 25.79 -5.27
C SER A 365 -8.73 26.40 -5.71
N ASP A 366 -8.15 25.85 -6.77
CA ASP A 366 -7.18 26.53 -7.63
C ASP A 366 -7.84 26.92 -8.97
N ASP A 367 -7.08 26.97 -10.06
CA ASP A 367 -7.60 27.28 -11.41
C ASP A 367 -8.36 26.11 -12.06
N ARG A 368 -8.21 24.88 -11.55
CA ARG A 368 -8.71 23.64 -12.18
C ARG A 368 -9.61 22.81 -11.28
N TYR A 369 -9.28 22.70 -10.00
CA TYR A 369 -9.91 21.81 -9.05
C TYR A 369 -10.56 22.59 -7.91
N ALA A 370 -11.59 21.99 -7.34
CA ALA A 370 -12.26 22.41 -6.11
C ALA A 370 -12.36 21.22 -5.15
N HIS A 371 -11.97 21.40 -3.89
CA HIS A 371 -12.16 20.44 -2.81
C HIS A 371 -13.21 20.99 -1.86
N ILE A 372 -14.30 20.25 -1.68
CA ILE A 372 -15.43 20.63 -0.82
C ILE A 372 -15.46 19.72 0.39
N ILE A 373 -15.57 20.29 1.59
CA ILE A 373 -15.56 19.52 2.83
C ILE A 373 -16.72 20.01 3.69
N PRO A 374 -17.53 19.10 4.28
CA PRO A 374 -18.56 19.50 5.24
C PRO A 374 -17.94 20.30 6.38
N LEU A 375 -18.52 21.47 6.70
CA LEU A 375 -17.97 22.36 7.72
C LEU A 375 -17.96 21.68 9.11
N ALA A 376 -18.98 20.86 9.38
CA ALA A 376 -19.09 20.04 10.58
C ALA A 376 -17.96 19.00 10.74
N GLU A 377 -17.21 18.68 9.69
CA GLU A 377 -16.05 17.79 9.77
C GLU A 377 -14.75 18.55 10.06
N VAL A 378 -14.72 19.87 9.96
CA VAL A 378 -13.50 20.67 10.12
C VAL A 378 -13.34 21.12 11.57
N LYS A 379 -12.28 20.66 12.24
CA LYS A 379 -11.90 21.12 13.58
C LYS A 379 -11.17 22.46 13.51
N TYR A 380 -10.13 22.53 12.67
CA TYR A 380 -9.33 23.73 12.44
C TYR A 380 -8.53 23.61 11.14
N MET A 381 -7.99 24.74 10.66
CA MET A 381 -6.97 24.80 9.62
C MET A 381 -5.58 24.98 10.24
N CYS A 382 -4.55 24.44 9.61
CA CYS A 382 -3.16 24.66 10.00
C CYS A 382 -2.31 25.04 8.78
N ILE A 383 -1.25 25.80 9.04
CA ILE A 383 -0.28 26.19 8.03
C ILE A 383 1.09 25.72 8.49
N GLU A 384 1.76 24.98 7.61
CA GLU A 384 3.13 24.51 7.83
C GLU A 384 4.02 25.07 6.71
N THR A 385 5.14 25.67 7.07
CA THR A 385 6.14 26.15 6.11
C THR A 385 7.50 25.62 6.52
N ILE A 386 8.18 24.96 5.58
CA ILE A 386 9.56 24.52 5.70
C ILE A 386 10.39 25.30 4.68
N GLU A 387 11.41 26.02 5.17
CA GLU A 387 12.42 26.64 4.33
C GLU A 387 13.65 25.73 4.29
N HIS A 388 14.08 25.37 3.09
CA HIS A 388 15.25 24.53 2.86
C HIS A 388 16.52 25.39 2.78
N SER A 389 17.68 24.77 3.01
CA SER A 389 18.98 25.45 2.99
C SER A 389 19.36 26.04 1.63
N ASP A 390 18.73 25.58 0.55
CA ASP A 390 18.90 26.11 -0.81
C ASP A 390 17.98 27.32 -1.11
N GLY A 391 17.22 27.78 -0.11
CA GLY A 391 16.24 28.87 -0.23
C GLY A 391 14.91 28.47 -0.85
N SER A 392 14.71 27.19 -1.18
CA SER A 392 13.39 26.69 -1.59
C SER A 392 12.45 26.61 -0.38
N ILE A 393 11.17 26.85 -0.63
CA ILE A 393 10.12 26.84 0.41
C ILE A 393 9.17 25.71 0.08
N ASN A 394 8.73 24.94 1.07
CA ASN A 394 7.61 24.03 0.94
C ASN A 394 6.57 24.43 1.98
N SER A 395 5.42 24.92 1.52
CA SER A 395 4.37 25.42 2.38
C SER A 395 3.05 24.72 2.10
N LYS A 396 2.31 24.41 3.16
CA LYS A 396 1.03 23.70 3.11
C LYS A 396 -0.01 24.41 3.96
N LEU A 397 -1.23 24.51 3.43
CA LEU A 397 -2.44 24.76 4.21
C LEU A 397 -3.21 23.44 4.28
N SER A 398 -3.56 23.02 5.48
CA SER A 398 -4.20 21.73 5.72
C SER A 398 -5.40 21.87 6.66
N ILE A 399 -6.31 20.90 6.59
CA ILE A 399 -7.46 20.76 7.50
C ILE A 399 -7.20 19.62 8.48
N ARG A 400 -7.49 19.89 9.76
CA ARG A 400 -7.67 18.86 10.78
C ARG A 400 -9.15 18.49 10.87
N PRO A 401 -9.52 17.24 10.58
CA PRO A 401 -10.89 16.80 10.78
C PRO A 401 -11.28 16.68 12.27
N ASN A 402 -12.57 16.63 12.56
CA ASN A 402 -13.09 16.31 13.89
C ASN A 402 -12.85 14.83 14.22
N GLY A 403 -12.10 14.58 15.30
CA GLY A 403 -11.72 13.24 15.76
C GLY A 403 -10.23 13.10 16.02
N SER A 404 -9.83 12.46 17.12
CA SER A 404 -8.42 12.41 17.54
C SER A 404 -7.52 11.61 16.59
N ASN A 405 -8.08 10.67 15.83
CA ASN A 405 -7.32 9.69 15.04
C ASN A 405 -7.42 9.89 13.52
N MET A 406 -8.14 10.92 13.04
CA MET A 406 -8.22 11.19 11.59
C MET A 406 -6.93 11.84 11.11
N GLU A 407 -6.48 11.56 9.89
CA GLU A 407 -5.28 12.19 9.34
C GLU A 407 -5.53 13.66 8.96
N ILE A 408 -4.46 14.47 8.97
CA ILE A 408 -4.51 15.85 8.47
C ILE A 408 -4.62 15.80 6.94
N ILE A 409 -5.59 16.55 6.40
CA ILE A 409 -5.84 16.62 4.96
C ILE A 409 -5.10 17.83 4.42
N ASN A 410 -4.09 17.63 3.57
CA ASN A 410 -3.44 18.73 2.86
C ASN A 410 -4.41 19.29 1.81
N ILE A 411 -4.54 20.62 1.77
CA ILE A 411 -5.50 21.30 0.90
C ILE A 411 -4.78 22.15 -0.15
N PHE A 412 -3.90 23.05 0.28
CA PHE A 412 -3.05 23.80 -0.65
C PHE A 412 -1.59 23.48 -0.41
N THR A 413 -0.83 23.45 -1.50
CA THR A 413 0.63 23.36 -1.46
C THR A 413 1.27 24.43 -2.31
N SER A 414 2.47 24.87 -1.91
CA SER A 414 3.33 25.74 -2.70
C SER A 414 4.79 25.40 -2.49
N LYS A 415 5.57 25.49 -3.57
CA LYS A 415 7.04 25.32 -3.56
C LYS A 415 7.81 26.65 -3.60
N SER A 416 7.09 27.77 -3.56
CA SER A 416 7.67 29.10 -3.78
C SER A 416 7.02 30.19 -2.93
N VAL A 417 5.84 29.94 -2.37
CA VAL A 417 5.07 30.87 -1.55
C VAL A 417 4.99 30.34 -0.12
N ASP A 418 5.42 31.16 0.83
CA ASP A 418 5.15 30.95 2.24
C ASP A 418 3.69 31.31 2.56
N LEU A 419 2.85 30.29 2.77
CA LEU A 419 1.42 30.45 3.03
C LEU A 419 1.13 31.10 4.39
N SER A 420 2.10 31.15 5.31
CA SER A 420 1.91 31.78 6.62
C SER A 420 1.61 33.27 6.51
N LYS A 421 2.03 33.90 5.39
CA LYS A 421 1.69 35.30 5.04
C LYS A 421 0.20 35.55 4.89
N PHE A 422 -0.59 34.52 4.56
CA PHE A 422 -2.04 34.63 4.42
C PHE A 422 -2.80 34.32 5.71
N LYS A 423 -2.13 33.92 6.79
CA LYS A 423 -2.78 33.48 8.04
C LYS A 423 -3.80 34.49 8.58
N GLU A 424 -3.42 35.76 8.67
CA GLU A 424 -4.31 36.80 9.21
C GLU A 424 -5.44 37.18 8.23
N GLN A 425 -5.19 37.07 6.92
CA GLN A 425 -6.24 37.21 5.91
C GLN A 425 -7.29 36.10 6.05
N ILE A 426 -6.83 34.84 6.12
CA ILE A 426 -7.72 33.69 6.24
C ILE A 426 -8.52 33.75 7.55
N LYS A 427 -7.89 34.05 8.70
CA LYS A 427 -8.61 34.19 9.98
C LYS A 427 -9.70 35.26 9.97
N ARG A 428 -9.47 36.36 9.26
CA ARG A 428 -10.45 37.46 9.17
C ARG A 428 -11.61 37.08 8.27
N ASP A 429 -11.32 36.41 7.15
CA ASP A 429 -12.29 36.21 6.08
C ASP A 429 -13.05 34.87 6.21
N ILE A 430 -12.43 33.86 6.83
CA ILE A 430 -12.95 32.49 6.97
C ILE A 430 -13.14 32.16 8.46
N PRO A 431 -14.37 31.92 8.94
CA PRO A 431 -14.69 31.72 10.35
C PRO A 431 -14.33 30.30 10.87
N VAL A 432 -13.20 29.75 10.42
CA VAL A 432 -12.65 28.46 10.88
C VAL A 432 -11.37 28.73 11.67
N PRO A 433 -11.19 28.15 12.87
CA PRO A 433 -9.99 28.38 13.67
C PRO A 433 -8.71 28.00 12.91
N ILE A 434 -7.64 28.78 13.11
CA ILE A 434 -6.29 28.40 12.66
C ILE A 434 -5.44 28.05 13.88
N GLN A 435 -4.92 26.81 13.94
CA GLN A 435 -4.14 26.29 15.08
C GLN A 435 -2.83 25.66 14.62
N CYS A 436 -1.91 25.41 15.57
CA CYS A 436 -0.70 24.63 15.31
C CYS A 436 -0.99 23.15 15.57
N PRO A 437 -0.59 22.21 14.69
CA PRO A 437 -0.81 20.78 14.93
C PRO A 437 -0.19 20.25 16.23
N LEU A 438 0.86 20.92 16.73
CA LEU A 438 1.51 20.59 18.00
C LEU A 438 0.62 20.88 19.22
N ASP A 439 -0.40 21.74 19.08
CA ASP A 439 -1.34 22.07 20.15
C ASP A 439 -2.25 20.88 20.51
N ASP A 440 -2.38 19.86 19.64
CA ASP A 440 -3.13 18.63 19.92
C ASP A 440 -2.37 17.65 20.86
N TYR A 441 -1.06 17.88 21.11
CA TYR A 441 -0.22 17.04 21.99
C TYR A 441 0.03 17.64 23.38
N LEU A 442 -0.51 18.82 23.65
CA LEU A 442 -0.45 19.52 24.94
C LEU A 442 -1.79 19.38 25.68
#